data_AF-A0A920YHM7-F1
#
_entry.id   AF-A0A920YHM7-F1
#
_cell.length_a   1.000
_cell.length_b   1.000
_cell.length_c   1.000
_cell.angle_alpha   90.00
_cell.angle_beta   90.00
_cell.angle_gamma   90.00
#
_symmetry.space_group_name_H-M   'P 1'
#
loop_
_entity.id
_entity.type
_entity.pdbx_description
1 polymer ?
#
loop_
_entity_poly.entity_id
_entity_poly.type
_entity_poly.pdbx_seq_one_letter_code
_entity_poly.pdbx_strand_id
1 'polypeptide(L)'
;NYNLAVVEEGDQVIFLHKVVPGGADRSYGIHVAQLAGVPRPVIHRAEELLAQLESGEFRPGTPAPRPYQPVLFADEHPVVEELRELDISTMTPLEAINVLYELQRRVKE
;
A
#
# COMPACT_ATOMS: atom_id res chain seq x y z
N ASN A 1 12.91 33.74 -1.36
CA ASN A 1 12.17 32.45 -1.50
C ASN A 1 10.89 32.54 -0.68
N TYR A 2 9.80 31.95 -1.18
CA TYR A 2 8.52 31.84 -0.50
C TYR A 2 8.06 30.38 -0.56
N ASN A 3 7.32 29.93 0.45
CA ASN A 3 6.73 28.59 0.50
C ASN A 3 5.26 28.65 0.97
N LEU A 4 4.55 27.52 0.89
CA LEU A 4 3.22 27.36 1.48
C LEU A 4 3.38 26.80 2.90
N ALA A 5 2.67 27.41 3.85
CA ALA A 5 2.67 26.98 5.25
C ALA A 5 1.92 25.64 5.39
N VAL A 6 2.54 24.74 6.15
CA VAL A 6 2.07 23.38 6.41
C VAL A 6 2.17 23.11 7.91
N VAL A 7 1.20 22.38 8.46
CA VAL A 7 1.21 21.90 9.85
C VAL A 7 1.20 20.38 9.84
N GLU A 8 2.07 19.78 10.65
CA GLU A 8 2.17 18.33 10.84
C GLU A 8 1.51 17.97 12.17
N GLU A 9 0.54 17.07 12.13
CA GLU A 9 -0.17 16.54 13.30
C GLU A 9 -0.15 15.00 13.22
N GLY A 10 0.86 14.40 13.86
CA GLY A 10 1.12 12.95 13.74
C GLY A 10 1.44 12.55 12.30
N ASP A 11 0.66 11.61 11.75
CA ASP A 11 0.76 11.15 10.35
C ASP A 11 -0.04 12.02 9.37
N GLN A 12 -0.69 13.10 9.85
CA GLN A 12 -1.48 13.98 9.00
C GLN A 12 -0.78 15.30 8.72
N VAL A 13 -0.90 15.73 7.46
CA VAL A 13 -0.34 16.98 6.97
C VAL A 13 -1.49 17.90 6.56
N ILE A 14 -1.56 19.07 7.20
CA ILE A 14 -2.58 20.08 6.98
C ILE A 14 -1.97 21.25 6.20
N PHE A 15 -2.45 21.48 4.99
CA PHE A 15 -2.04 22.62 4.16
C PHE A 15 -2.82 23.87 4.56
N LEU A 16 -2.12 24.89 5.09
CA LEU A 16 -2.77 26.12 5.57
C LEU A 16 -3.14 27.11 4.45
N HIS A 17 -2.80 26.79 3.19
CA HIS A 17 -2.99 27.66 2.01
C HIS A 17 -2.47 29.10 2.20
N LYS A 18 -1.49 29.28 3.07
CA LYS A 18 -0.90 30.58 3.40
C LYS A 18 0.53 30.63 2.86
N VAL A 19 0.84 31.66 2.07
CA VAL A 19 2.21 31.87 1.58
C VAL A 19 3.04 32.57 2.67
N VAL A 20 4.22 32.03 2.97
CA VAL A 20 5.16 32.61 3.95
C VAL A 20 6.55 32.80 3.33
N PRO A 21 7.29 33.84 3.74
CA PRO A 21 8.67 34.04 3.29
C PRO A 21 9.58 32.96 3.88
N GLY A 22 10.45 32.37 3.06
CA GLY A 22 11.34 31.27 3.45
C GLY A 22 11.59 30.26 2.33
N GLY A 23 12.59 29.39 2.52
CA GLY A 23 12.74 28.16 1.72
C GLY A 23 11.80 27.08 2.23
N ALA A 24 11.49 26.06 1.43
CA ALA A 24 10.78 24.90 1.93
C ALA A 24 11.74 24.00 2.72
N ASP A 25 11.42 23.71 3.97
CA ASP A 25 12.28 22.90 4.84
C ASP A 25 12.10 21.38 4.59
N ARG A 26 10.92 20.97 4.11
CA ARG A 26 10.55 19.57 3.83
C ARG A 26 9.68 19.45 2.58
N SER A 27 9.70 18.26 1.98
CA SER A 27 8.86 17.89 0.83
C SER A 27 7.73 16.96 1.26
N TYR A 28 6.49 17.27 0.86
CA TYR A 28 5.28 16.55 1.30
C TYR A 28 4.72 15.58 0.24
N GLY A 29 5.52 15.17 -0.73
CA GLY A 29 5.06 14.38 -1.89
C GLY A 29 4.41 13.04 -1.53
N ILE A 30 4.98 12.30 -0.57
CA ILE A 30 4.43 11.01 -0.10
C ILE A 30 3.05 11.22 0.54
N HIS A 31 2.90 12.26 1.36
CA HIS A 31 1.63 12.62 2.00
C HIS A 31 0.56 13.02 0.98
N VAL A 32 0.94 13.77 -0.08
CA VAL A 32 0.02 14.10 -1.17
C VAL A 32 -0.41 12.83 -1.94
N ALA A 33 0.50 11.89 -2.16
CA ALA A 33 0.18 10.61 -2.79
C ALA A 33 -0.79 9.76 -1.94
N GLN A 34 -0.60 9.76 -0.61
CA GLN A 34 -1.49 9.10 0.33
C GLN A 34 -2.90 9.72 0.29
N LEU A 35 -3.00 11.05 0.29
CA LEU A 35 -4.28 11.78 0.14
C LEU A 35 -4.95 11.49 -1.21
N ALA A 36 -4.16 11.27 -2.27
CA ALA A 36 -4.66 10.89 -3.59
C ALA A 36 -5.13 9.43 -3.69
N GLY A 37 -5.03 8.64 -2.62
CA GLY A 37 -5.49 7.24 -2.58
C GLY A 37 -4.50 6.24 -3.18
N VAL A 38 -3.21 6.57 -3.27
CA VAL A 38 -2.19 5.62 -3.70
C VAL A 38 -2.14 4.43 -2.72
N PRO A 39 -2.03 3.16 -3.21
CA PRO A 39 -2.07 1.99 -2.35
C PRO A 39 -1.03 2.01 -1.22
N ARG A 40 -1.44 1.55 -0.03
CA ARG A 40 -0.57 1.50 1.17
C ARG A 40 0.80 0.84 0.95
N PRO A 41 0.93 -0.28 0.21
CA PRO A 41 2.24 -0.89 -0.04
C PRO A 41 3.19 0.05 -0.80
N VAL A 42 2.67 0.90 -1.68
CA VAL A 42 3.46 1.87 -2.45
C VAL A 42 3.92 3.02 -1.56
N ILE A 43 3.03 3.53 -0.69
CA ILE A 43 3.36 4.57 0.29
C ILE A 43 4.48 4.09 1.22
N HIS A 44 4.33 2.90 1.80
CA HIS A 44 5.32 2.34 2.70
C HIS A 44 6.70 2.18 2.03
N ARG A 45 6.73 1.66 0.79
CA ARG A 45 7.97 1.54 0.04
C ARG A 45 8.62 2.89 -0.26
N ALA A 46 7.82 3.91 -0.53
CA ALA A 46 8.33 5.26 -0.77
C ALA A 46 8.98 5.86 0.50
N GLU A 47 8.41 5.60 1.68
CA GLU A 47 8.99 6.01 2.98
C GLU A 47 10.32 5.30 3.26
N GLU A 48 10.41 3.99 3.02
CA GLU A 48 11.66 3.23 3.14
C GLU A 48 12.77 3.81 2.24
N LEU A 49 12.42 4.10 0.99
CA LEU A 49 13.35 4.69 0.03
C LEU A 49 13.77 6.10 0.45
N LEU A 50 12.84 6.91 0.96
CA LEU A 50 13.16 8.24 1.46
C LEU A 50 14.16 8.16 2.61
N ALA A 51 13.95 7.27 3.57
CA ALA A 51 14.88 7.06 4.69
C ALA A 51 16.29 6.65 4.21
N GLN A 52 16.38 5.81 3.16
CA GLN A 52 17.66 5.42 2.54
C GLN A 52 18.34 6.57 1.78
N LEU A 53 17.56 7.47 1.18
CA LEU A 53 18.10 8.65 0.49
C LEU A 53 18.60 9.70 1.49
N GLU A 54 17.84 9.92 2.57
CA GLU A 54 18.19 10.89 3.62
C GLU A 54 19.37 10.42 4.49
N SER A 55 19.57 9.10 4.65
CA SER A 55 20.74 8.54 5.33
C SER A 55 22.06 8.76 4.56
N GLY A 56 21.98 9.18 3.30
CA GLY A 56 23.15 9.41 2.45
C GLY A 56 23.83 8.13 1.93
N GLU A 57 23.21 6.96 2.13
CA GLU A 57 23.66 5.68 1.57
C GLU A 57 23.55 5.64 0.05
N PHE A 58 22.64 6.43 -0.52
CA PHE A 58 22.44 6.53 -1.96
C PHE A 58 23.09 7.79 -2.53
N ARG A 59 24.16 7.62 -3.31
CA ARG A 59 24.82 8.69 -4.06
C ARG A 59 24.52 8.53 -5.55
N PRO A 60 24.51 9.59 -6.36
CA PRO A 60 24.38 9.45 -7.81
C PRO A 60 25.45 8.48 -8.34
N GLY A 61 25.05 7.29 -8.79
CA GLY A 61 25.96 6.21 -9.21
C GLY A 61 25.89 4.92 -8.40
N THR A 62 25.18 4.86 -7.27
CA THR A 62 24.86 3.59 -6.61
C THR A 62 23.86 2.79 -7.46
N PRO A 63 24.07 1.47 -7.66
CA PRO A 63 23.12 0.63 -8.38
C PRO A 63 21.74 0.77 -7.72
N ALA A 64 20.71 1.06 -8.53
CA ALA A 64 19.33 1.12 -8.07
C ALA A 64 19.02 -0.13 -7.22
N PRO A 65 18.41 0.02 -6.03
CA PRO A 65 17.87 -1.14 -5.34
C PRO A 65 16.95 -1.86 -6.32
N ARG A 66 17.04 -3.20 -6.37
CA ARG A 66 16.26 -4.01 -7.30
C ARG A 66 14.81 -3.51 -7.31
N PRO A 67 14.21 -3.27 -8.49
CA PRO A 67 12.85 -2.77 -8.55
C PRO A 67 11.97 -3.69 -7.72
N TYR A 68 11.42 -3.17 -6.63
CA TYR A 68 10.36 -3.84 -5.91
C TYR A 68 9.18 -3.82 -6.87
N GLN A 69 8.98 -4.94 -7.55
CA GLN A 69 7.82 -5.17 -8.37
C GLN A 69 6.71 -5.49 -7.36
N PRO A 70 5.77 -4.56 -7.08
CA PRO A 70 4.62 -4.94 -6.29
C PRO A 70 3.97 -6.07 -7.08
N VAL A 71 3.68 -7.18 -6.42
CA VAL A 71 2.87 -8.22 -7.06
C VAL A 71 1.52 -7.55 -7.31
N LEU A 72 1.30 -7.11 -8.55
CA LEU A 72 0.09 -6.39 -8.98
C LEU A 72 -1.17 -7.25 -8.76
N PHE A 73 -0.95 -8.56 -8.62
CA PHE A 73 -1.92 -9.55 -8.22
C PHE A 73 -1.33 -10.27 -7.01
N ALA A 74 -1.94 -10.16 -5.84
CA ALA A 74 -1.64 -11.13 -4.79
C ALA A 74 -1.96 -12.53 -5.38
N ASP A 75 -1.12 -13.53 -5.12
CA ASP A 75 -1.47 -14.91 -5.49
C ASP A 75 -2.86 -15.20 -4.90
N GLU A 76 -3.83 -15.54 -5.76
CA GLU A 76 -5.19 -15.82 -5.31
C GLU A 76 -5.12 -16.98 -4.31
N HIS A 77 -5.84 -16.84 -3.18
CA HIS A 77 -5.85 -17.90 -2.18
C HIS A 77 -6.36 -19.19 -2.85
N PRO A 78 -5.76 -20.37 -2.58
CA PRO A 78 -6.12 -21.62 -3.26
C PRO A 78 -7.61 -22.00 -3.17
N VAL A 79 -8.33 -21.45 -2.19
CA VAL A 79 -9.79 -21.57 -2.02
C VAL A 79 -10.59 -20.94 -3.17
N VAL A 80 -10.03 -19.93 -3.85
CA VAL A 80 -10.69 -19.23 -4.96
C VAL A 80 -10.84 -20.15 -6.17
N GLU A 81 -9.81 -20.94 -6.50
CA GLU A 81 -9.89 -21.92 -7.59
C GLU A 81 -10.89 -23.03 -7.25
N GLU A 82 -10.88 -23.52 -6.01
CA GLU A 82 -11.82 -24.54 -5.54
C GLU A 82 -13.28 -24.06 -5.62
N LEU A 83 -13.54 -22.77 -5.32
CA LEU A 83 -14.87 -22.16 -5.49
C LEU A 83 -15.30 -22.05 -6.95
N ARG A 84 -14.38 -21.85 -7.90
CA ARG A 84 -14.69 -21.79 -9.34
C ARG A 84 -15.06 -23.15 -9.91
N GLU A 85 -14.46 -24.21 -9.39
CA GLU A 85 -14.70 -25.59 -9.83
C GLU A 85 -15.94 -26.22 -9.18
N LEU A 86 -16.49 -25.60 -8.13
CA LEU A 86 -17.62 -26.15 -7.38
C LEU A 86 -18.94 -26.07 -8.18
N ASP A 87 -19.53 -27.23 -8.46
CA ASP A 87 -20.86 -27.30 -9.09
C ASP A 87 -21.98 -27.32 -8.04
N ILE A 88 -22.47 -26.14 -7.69
CA ILE A 88 -23.56 -25.97 -6.71
C ILE A 88 -24.87 -26.65 -7.18
N SER A 89 -25.06 -26.84 -8.48
CA SER A 89 -26.32 -27.34 -9.03
C SER A 89 -26.57 -28.83 -8.78
N THR A 90 -25.51 -29.59 -8.52
CA THR A 90 -25.57 -31.04 -8.31
C THR A 90 -25.42 -31.46 -6.85
N MET A 91 -25.06 -30.53 -5.97
CA MET A 91 -24.82 -30.80 -4.56
C MET A 91 -26.11 -30.80 -3.73
N THR A 92 -26.16 -31.66 -2.71
CA THR A 92 -27.20 -31.57 -1.70
C THR A 92 -26.97 -30.37 -0.78
N PRO A 93 -28.02 -29.80 -0.16
CA PRO A 93 -27.86 -28.70 0.78
C PRO A 93 -26.88 -29.00 1.93
N LEU A 94 -26.82 -30.26 2.38
CA LEU A 94 -25.90 -30.66 3.45
C LEU A 94 -24.44 -30.69 2.97
N GLU A 95 -24.18 -31.19 1.76
CA GLU A 95 -22.84 -31.19 1.17
C GLU A 95 -22.34 -29.76 0.92
N ALA A 96 -23.21 -28.87 0.43
CA ALA A 96 -22.86 -27.46 0.25
C ALA A 96 -22.45 -26.81 1.58
N ILE A 97 -23.20 -27.05 2.67
CA ILE A 97 -22.86 -26.53 4.01
C ILE A 97 -21.52 -27.07 4.50
N ASN A 98 -21.25 -28.37 4.32
CA ASN A 98 -19.98 -28.98 4.73
C ASN A 98 -18.79 -28.40 3.97
N VAL A 99 -18.92 -28.21 2.65
CA VAL A 99 -17.87 -27.61 1.82
C VAL A 99 -17.63 -26.16 2.22
N LEU A 100 -18.68 -25.36 2.41
CA LEU A 100 -18.55 -23.98 2.87
C LEU A 100 -17.84 -23.87 4.24
N TYR A 101 -18.10 -24.82 5.14
CA TYR A 101 -17.43 -24.90 6.44
C TYR A 101 -15.92 -25.14 6.28
N GLU A 102 -15.51 -26.11 5.45
CA GLU A 102 -14.08 -26.38 5.21
C GLU A 102 -13.37 -25.21 4.53
N LEU A 103 -14.01 -24.59 3.53
CA LEU A 103 -13.45 -23.40 2.87
C LEU A 103 -13.27 -22.25 3.86
N GLN A 104 -14.24 -22.03 4.76
CA GLN A 104 -14.14 -20.99 5.79
C GLN A 104 -13.00 -21.29 6.78
N ARG A 105 -12.82 -22.55 7.20
CA ARG A 105 -11.74 -22.94 8.11
C ARG A 105 -10.37 -22.64 7.50
N ARG A 106 -10.17 -22.99 6.23
CA ARG A 106 -8.91 -22.80 5.48
C ARG A 106 -8.54 -21.35 5.21
N VAL A 107 -9.49 -20.41 5.29
CA VAL A 107 -9.24 -18.96 5.16
C VAL A 107 -8.97 -18.30 6.51
N LYS A 108 -9.43 -18.91 7.62
CA LYS A 108 -9.24 -18.40 8.98
C LYS A 108 -7.95 -18.88 9.64
N GLU A 109 -7.46 -20.05 9.24
CA GLU A 109 -6.11 -20.55 9.56
C GLU A 109 -5.04 -19.78 8.77
#